data_AF-A0A7S0JK62-F1
#
_entry.id   AF-A0A7S0JK62-F1
#
_cell.length_a   1.000
_cell.length_b   1.000
_cell.length_c   1.000
_cell.angle_alpha   90.00
_cell.angle_beta   90.00
_cell.angle_gamma   90.00
#
_symmetry.space_group_name_H-M   'P 1'
#
loop_
_entity.id
_entity.type
_entity.pdbx_description
1 polymer ?
#
loop_
_entity_poly.entity_id
_entity_poly.type
_entity_poly.pdbx_seq_one_letter_code
_entity_poly.pdbx_strand_id
1 'polypeptide(L)'
;MAAVVSLTGTLPQACVENCLPCVGFYTRCNDQETGRPSYQQAQGGDFMIWCSSAAAPGRWILGQSKDRGHNRGRLYVIEDAPLERVTRTWMAGTGTGWWCDAPGLKVTAHAALPADDDVEVVSMRTREDRDSELRKRAVDVEEEGASSSSAAPRTHFKAAKTETRTA
;
A
#
# COMPACT_ATOMS: atom_id res chain seq x y z
N MET A 1 8.19 17.93 -5.44
CA MET A 1 8.42 17.49 -4.05
C MET A 1 7.57 16.25 -3.81
N ALA A 2 8.04 15.30 -3.00
CA ALA A 2 7.31 14.05 -2.78
C ALA A 2 6.04 14.28 -1.94
N ALA A 3 4.94 13.64 -2.32
CA ALA A 3 3.69 13.69 -1.57
C ALA A 3 3.66 12.65 -0.45
N VAL A 4 4.40 11.56 -0.60
CA VAL A 4 4.50 10.47 0.37
C VAL A 4 5.97 10.16 0.62
N VAL A 5 6.34 9.92 1.86
CA VAL A 5 7.66 9.41 2.25
C VAL A 5 7.47 8.16 3.11
N SER A 6 8.37 7.20 2.99
CA SER A 6 8.41 6.05 3.89
C SER A 6 9.66 6.11 4.74
N LEU A 7 9.50 5.93 6.04
CA LEU A 7 10.58 5.73 6.99
C LEU A 7 10.70 4.23 7.25
N THR A 8 11.75 3.60 6.75
CA THR A 8 11.96 2.15 6.85
C THR A 8 13.38 1.82 7.29
N GLY A 9 13.59 0.65 7.87
CA GLY A 9 14.91 0.22 8.34
C GLY A 9 14.89 -0.54 9.64
N THR A 10 16.08 -0.76 10.19
CA THR A 10 16.28 -1.40 11.48
C THR A 10 16.53 -0.35 12.57
N LEU A 11 15.91 -0.59 13.74
CA LEU A 11 16.11 0.20 14.94
C LEU A 11 17.04 -0.57 15.89
N PRO A 12 17.90 0.12 16.68
CA PRO A 12 18.66 -0.52 17.74
C PRO A 12 17.72 -1.17 18.76
N GLN A 13 18.08 -2.34 19.29
CA GLN A 13 17.22 -3.14 20.18
C GLN A 13 16.69 -2.33 21.37
N ALA A 14 17.53 -1.46 21.97
CA ALA A 14 17.16 -0.59 23.08
C ALA A 14 16.10 0.48 22.74
N CYS A 15 15.83 0.71 21.45
CA CYS A 15 14.98 1.77 20.94
C CYS A 15 13.74 1.22 20.22
N VAL A 16 13.64 -0.11 20.01
CA VAL A 16 12.55 -0.77 19.26
C VAL A 16 11.19 -0.51 19.88
N GLU A 17 10.96 -0.83 21.15
CA GLU A 17 9.63 -0.69 21.77
C GLU A 17 9.08 0.74 21.68
N ASN A 18 9.96 1.73 21.81
CA ASN A 18 9.58 3.13 21.74
C ASN A 18 9.42 3.63 20.29
N CYS A 19 10.27 3.21 19.36
CA CYS A 19 10.33 3.82 18.02
C CYS A 19 9.72 2.98 16.90
N LEU A 20 9.41 1.69 17.12
CA LEU A 20 8.81 0.82 16.11
C LEU A 20 7.49 1.37 15.55
N PRO A 21 6.58 1.94 16.35
CA PRO A 21 5.34 2.55 15.82
C PRO A 21 5.56 3.74 14.87
N CYS A 22 6.77 4.31 14.88
CA CYS A 22 7.15 5.45 14.05
C CYS A 22 7.61 5.02 12.64
N VAL A 23 7.87 3.74 12.40
CA VAL A 23 8.27 3.23 11.09
C VAL A 23 7.02 3.06 10.22
N GLY A 24 7.06 3.52 8.97
CA GLY A 24 5.91 3.43 8.06
C GLY A 24 5.86 4.53 7.01
N PHE A 25 4.68 4.71 6.43
CA PHE A 25 4.41 5.72 5.40
C PHE A 25 3.87 7.01 6.01
N TYR A 26 4.24 8.13 5.41
CA TYR A 26 3.85 9.47 5.82
C TYR A 26 3.43 10.29 4.61
N THR A 27 2.27 10.91 4.69
CA THR A 27 1.72 11.79 3.67
C THR A 27 1.99 13.23 4.05
N ARG A 28 2.48 14.00 3.08
CA ARG A 28 2.73 15.43 3.25
C ARG A 28 1.42 16.16 3.57
N CYS A 29 1.47 17.00 4.59
CA CYS A 29 0.38 17.90 4.93
C CYS A 29 0.52 19.24 4.18
N ASN A 30 -0.61 19.87 3.88
CA ASN A 30 -0.64 21.20 3.26
C ASN A 30 -0.29 22.33 4.24
N ASP A 31 -0.19 22.02 5.53
CA ASP A 31 0.08 22.98 6.59
C ASP A 31 1.59 23.26 6.73
N GLN A 32 1.95 24.55 6.74
CA GLN A 32 3.34 25.05 6.77
C GLN A 32 3.59 26.03 7.92
N GLU A 33 3.14 25.71 9.13
CA GLU A 33 3.37 26.55 10.34
C GLU A 33 4.84 27.00 10.53
N THR A 34 5.81 26.20 10.10
CA THR A 34 7.24 26.48 10.29
C THR A 34 8.00 26.81 8.99
N GLY A 35 7.29 27.09 7.90
CA GLY A 35 7.88 27.34 6.57
C GLY A 35 8.47 26.09 5.88
N ARG A 36 8.44 24.94 6.55
CA ARG A 36 8.75 23.62 5.98
C ARG A 36 7.52 22.72 6.06
N PRO A 37 7.33 21.80 5.09
CA PRO A 37 6.21 20.87 5.12
C PRO A 37 6.31 19.93 6.33
N SER A 38 5.15 19.57 6.86
CA SER A 38 4.98 18.47 7.81
C SER A 38 4.43 17.24 7.10
N TYR A 39 4.57 16.06 7.71
CA TYR A 39 4.11 14.79 7.14
C TYR A 39 3.39 13.98 8.22
N GLN A 40 2.14 13.62 7.98
CA GLN A 40 1.34 12.81 8.90
C GLN A 40 1.45 11.33 8.52
N GLN A 41 1.51 10.45 9.51
CA GLN A 41 1.52 9.01 9.26
C GLN A 41 0.26 8.60 8.50
N ALA A 42 0.44 7.78 7.45
CA ALA A 42 -0.66 7.26 6.65
C ALA A 42 -1.61 6.41 7.49
N GLN A 43 -2.84 6.22 7.00
CA GLN A 43 -3.90 5.44 7.68
C GLN A 43 -4.35 6.02 9.04
N GLY A 44 -4.21 7.32 9.25
CA GLY A 44 -4.71 7.99 10.46
C GLY A 44 -3.87 7.72 11.71
N GLY A 45 -2.57 7.44 11.54
CA GLY A 45 -1.66 7.29 12.66
C GLY A 45 -1.48 8.59 13.46
N ASP A 46 -1.15 8.43 14.74
CA ASP A 46 -0.92 9.54 15.68
C ASP A 46 0.46 10.18 15.55
N PHE A 47 1.31 9.69 14.64
CA PHE A 47 2.67 10.19 14.45
C PHE A 47 2.77 11.19 13.30
N MET A 48 3.65 12.17 13.48
CA MET A 48 3.92 13.20 12.49
C MET A 48 5.43 13.47 12.42
N ILE A 49 5.90 13.87 11.25
CA ILE A 49 7.24 14.39 11.03
C ILE A 49 7.13 15.90 10.77
N TRP A 50 7.88 16.70 11.51
CA TRP A 50 7.94 18.15 11.32
C TRP A 50 9.36 18.66 11.45
N CYS A 51 9.64 19.83 10.84
CA CYS A 51 10.88 20.53 11.09
C CYS A 51 10.69 21.53 12.23
N SER A 52 11.55 21.47 13.24
CA SER A 52 11.54 22.43 14.34
C SER A 52 12.10 23.77 13.87
N SER A 53 11.32 24.84 13.96
CA SER A 53 11.77 26.21 13.68
C SER A 53 12.35 26.91 14.91
N ALA A 54 12.00 26.46 16.13
CA ALA A 54 12.18 27.24 17.35
C ALA A 54 13.59 27.16 17.98
N ALA A 55 14.35 26.08 17.76
CA ALA A 55 15.61 25.84 18.47
C ALA A 55 16.83 25.66 17.56
N ALA A 56 16.64 25.10 16.36
CA ALA A 56 17.69 24.98 15.35
C ALA A 56 17.02 24.71 13.99
N PRO A 57 17.20 25.58 12.98
CA PRO A 57 16.78 25.24 11.63
C PRO A 57 17.45 23.95 11.17
N GLY A 58 16.72 23.13 10.42
CA GLY A 58 17.24 21.87 9.90
C GLY A 58 17.20 20.69 10.89
N ARG A 59 16.32 20.72 11.91
CA ARG A 59 16.04 19.53 12.72
C ARG A 59 14.69 18.94 12.36
N TRP A 60 14.70 17.78 11.71
CA TRP A 60 13.51 16.96 11.51
C TRP A 60 13.25 16.13 12.75
N ILE A 61 12.01 16.17 13.22
CA ILE A 61 11.54 15.47 14.41
C ILE A 61 10.35 14.62 14.00
N LEU A 62 10.33 13.37 14.47
CA LEU A 62 9.17 12.50 14.39
C LEU A 62 8.67 12.25 15.82
N GLY A 63 7.42 12.61 16.08
CA GLY A 63 6.76 12.42 17.37
C GLY A 63 5.25 12.33 17.22
N GLN A 64 4.53 12.47 18.33
CA GLN A 64 3.07 12.49 18.28
C GLN A 64 2.59 13.79 17.66
N SER A 65 1.48 13.75 16.92
CA SER A 65 0.87 14.92 16.28
C SER A 65 0.56 16.05 17.28
N LYS A 66 0.22 15.71 18.52
CA LYS A 66 -0.02 16.69 19.61
C LYS A 66 1.23 17.45 20.05
N ASP A 67 2.41 16.87 19.83
CA ASP A 67 3.71 17.45 20.18
C ASP A 67 4.29 18.29 19.02
N ARG A 68 3.54 18.44 17.91
CA ARG A 68 3.94 19.25 16.75
C ARG A 68 4.43 20.63 17.18
N GLY A 69 5.52 21.08 16.57
CA GLY A 69 6.15 22.36 16.88
C GLY A 69 7.06 22.35 18.11
N HIS A 70 6.93 21.35 18.99
CA HIS A 70 7.81 21.20 20.16
C HIS A 70 9.06 20.39 19.81
N ASN A 71 10.10 20.54 20.62
CA ASN A 71 11.32 19.74 20.53
C ASN A 71 11.16 18.40 21.28
N ARG A 72 10.05 17.71 21.03
CA ARG A 72 9.70 16.43 21.65
C ARG A 72 9.33 15.44 20.57
N GLY A 73 10.11 14.38 20.45
CA GLY A 73 9.88 13.33 19.48
C GLY A 73 10.50 12.02 19.94
N ARG A 74 10.25 10.97 19.17
CA ARG A 74 10.85 9.65 19.35
C ARG A 74 12.04 9.44 18.44
N LEU A 75 12.03 10.09 17.27
CA LEU A 75 13.16 10.11 16.33
C LEU A 75 13.49 11.56 15.96
N TYR A 76 14.76 11.84 15.70
CA TYR A 76 15.14 13.08 15.05
C TYR A 76 16.37 12.92 14.18
N VAL A 77 16.58 13.87 13.28
CA VAL A 77 17.80 14.01 12.49
C VAL A 77 18.09 15.50 12.29
N ILE A 78 19.37 15.86 12.33
CA ILE A 78 19.82 17.25 12.14
C ILE A 78 20.44 17.35 10.75
N GLU A 79 19.63 17.82 9.80
CA GLU A 79 19.99 18.06 8.41
C GLU A 79 19.09 19.15 7.81
N ASP A 80 19.68 20.20 7.24
CA ASP A 80 18.95 21.31 6.62
C ASP A 80 18.42 21.00 5.21
N ALA A 81 18.31 19.72 4.86
CA ALA A 81 17.71 19.27 3.62
C ALA A 81 16.17 19.15 3.74
N PRO A 82 15.42 19.19 2.62
CA PRO A 82 14.06 18.67 2.59
C PRO A 82 14.01 17.22 3.09
N LEU A 83 12.92 16.80 3.74
CA LEU A 83 12.82 15.47 4.36
C LEU A 83 13.10 14.35 3.34
N GLU A 84 12.62 14.50 2.11
CA GLU A 84 12.84 13.56 1.01
C GLU A 84 14.31 13.36 0.60
N ARG A 85 15.22 14.23 1.07
CA ARG A 85 16.64 14.24 0.73
C ARG A 85 17.54 14.05 1.95
N VAL A 86 16.97 13.75 3.11
CA VAL A 86 17.75 13.47 4.33
C VAL A 86 18.58 12.22 4.11
N THR A 87 19.89 12.35 4.34
CA THR A 87 20.86 11.26 4.21
C THR A 87 21.59 10.95 5.51
N ARG A 88 21.53 11.84 6.50
CA ARG A 88 22.16 11.64 7.80
C ARG A 88 21.46 10.57 8.61
N THR A 89 22.22 10.01 9.55
CA THR A 89 21.75 9.03 10.51
C THR A 89 20.66 9.62 11.41
N TRP A 90 19.57 8.88 11.54
CA TRP A 90 18.51 9.22 12.49
C TRP A 90 18.93 8.83 13.91
N MET A 91 18.56 9.65 14.87
CA MET A 91 18.69 9.38 16.30
C MET A 91 17.36 8.84 16.81
N ALA A 92 17.39 7.72 17.53
CA ALA A 92 16.22 7.10 18.12
C ALA A 92 16.23 7.17 19.65
N GLY A 93 15.10 7.49 20.25
CA GLY A 93 14.96 7.61 21.70
C GLY A 93 14.70 6.24 22.33
N THR A 94 15.40 5.94 23.42
CA THR A 94 15.21 4.70 24.21
C THR A 94 13.95 4.73 25.09
N GLY A 95 13.29 5.88 25.23
CA GLY A 95 12.21 6.10 26.20
C GLY A 95 12.70 6.42 27.62
N THR A 96 13.98 6.21 27.93
CA THR A 96 14.61 6.53 29.22
C THR A 96 15.33 7.89 29.23
N GLY A 97 15.14 8.70 28.20
CA GLY A 97 15.80 10.00 28.01
C GLY A 97 17.13 9.94 27.26
N TRP A 98 17.59 8.74 26.88
CA TRP A 98 18.78 8.55 26.07
C TRP A 98 18.45 8.42 24.58
N TRP A 99 19.45 8.72 23.75
CA TRP A 99 19.36 8.65 22.30
C TRP A 99 20.44 7.71 21.75
N CYS A 100 20.06 6.92 20.76
CA CYS A 100 20.90 5.93 20.11
C CYS A 100 20.95 6.23 18.60
N ASP A 101 22.07 5.97 17.94
CA ASP A 101 22.14 6.04 16.46
C ASP A 101 21.29 4.92 15.85
N ALA A 102 20.45 5.26 14.87
CA ALA A 102 19.68 4.32 14.07
C ALA A 102 20.16 4.35 12.59
N PRO A 103 21.38 3.84 12.30
CA PRO A 103 21.97 3.90 10.96
C PRO A 103 21.22 3.03 9.93
N GLY A 104 20.42 2.09 10.40
CA GLY A 104 19.56 1.27 9.56
C GLY A 104 18.34 2.02 9.03
N LEU A 105 17.96 3.14 9.63
CA LEU A 105 16.76 3.90 9.31
C LEU A 105 17.00 4.84 8.13
N LYS A 106 16.12 4.80 7.13
CA LYS A 106 16.21 5.60 5.90
C LYS A 106 14.86 6.17 5.52
N VAL A 107 14.90 7.36 4.92
CA VAL A 107 13.75 7.99 4.28
C VAL A 107 13.79 7.68 2.79
N THR A 108 12.70 7.16 2.26
CA THR A 108 12.51 6.98 0.82
C THR A 108 11.34 7.84 0.39
N ALA A 109 11.58 8.70 -0.60
CA ALA A 109 10.55 9.55 -1.18
C ALA A 109 9.78 8.79 -2.26
N HIS A 110 8.45 8.88 -2.22
CA HIS A 110 7.57 8.29 -3.22
C HIS A 110 6.87 9.41 -3.99
N ALA A 111 6.74 9.24 -5.30
CA ALA A 111 5.78 10.02 -6.05
C ALA A 111 4.39 9.74 -5.45
N ALA A 112 3.52 10.76 -5.39
CA ALA A 112 2.13 10.52 -5.05
C ALA A 112 1.64 9.42 -6.00
N LEU A 113 1.18 8.29 -5.46
CA LEU A 113 0.37 7.40 -6.29
C LEU A 113 -0.80 8.26 -6.76
N PRO A 114 -1.20 8.20 -8.04
CA PRO A 114 -2.47 8.79 -8.43
C PRO A 114 -3.50 8.28 -7.42
N ALA A 115 -4.33 9.19 -6.90
CA ALA A 115 -5.46 8.76 -6.11
C ALA A 115 -6.14 7.64 -6.91
N ASP A 116 -6.36 6.50 -6.26
CA ASP A 116 -7.24 5.44 -6.77
C ASP A 116 -8.67 6.02 -6.85
N ASP A 117 -8.88 6.99 -7.73
CA ASP A 117 -10.15 7.25 -8.40
C ASP A 117 -10.14 6.31 -9.61
N ASP A 118 -11.16 5.46 -9.73
CA ASP A 118 -11.32 4.38 -10.72
C ASP A 118 -10.80 2.97 -10.35
N VAL A 119 -10.91 2.57 -9.07
CA VAL A 119 -11.35 1.18 -8.82
C VAL A 119 -12.86 1.22 -8.67
N GLU A 120 -13.56 1.11 -9.80
CA GLU A 120 -14.95 0.65 -9.78
C GLU A 120 -14.95 -0.66 -9.00
N VAL A 121 -15.51 -0.62 -7.79
CA VAL A 121 -15.89 -1.81 -7.06
C VAL A 121 -16.85 -2.54 -7.99
N VAL A 122 -16.34 -3.55 -8.70
CA VAL A 122 -17.16 -4.55 -9.37
C VAL A 122 -17.98 -5.19 -8.27
N SER A 123 -19.19 -4.67 -8.07
CA SER A 123 -20.16 -5.25 -7.16
C SER A 123 -20.24 -6.73 -7.49
N MET A 124 -20.06 -7.57 -6.48
CA MET A 124 -20.22 -9.00 -6.65
C MET A 124 -21.61 -9.24 -7.22
N ARG A 125 -21.70 -9.61 -8.51
CA ARG A 125 -22.95 -10.03 -9.13
C ARG A 125 -23.55 -11.09 -8.22
N THR A 126 -24.68 -10.75 -7.62
CA THR A 126 -25.38 -11.67 -6.75
C THR A 126 -25.79 -12.89 -7.59
N ARG A 127 -25.97 -14.04 -6.94
CA ARG A 127 -26.40 -15.26 -7.62
C ARG A 127 -27.72 -15.06 -8.39
N GLU A 128 -28.57 -14.14 -7.91
CA GLU A 128 -29.84 -13.77 -8.53
C GLU A 128 -29.69 -13.02 -9.86
N ASP A 129 -28.67 -12.16 -10.02
CA ASP A 129 -28.42 -11.47 -11.29
C ASP A 129 -28.07 -12.44 -12.42
N ARG A 130 -27.32 -13.51 -12.11
CA ARG A 130 -26.99 -14.58 -13.07
C ARG A 130 -28.20 -15.44 -13.45
N ASP A 131 -29.09 -15.71 -12.49
CA ASP A 131 -30.27 -16.57 -12.71
C ASP A 131 -31.34 -15.84 -13.56
N SER A 132 -31.39 -14.52 -13.43
CA SER A 132 -32.27 -13.65 -14.22
C SER A 132 -31.88 -13.59 -15.71
N GLU A 133 -30.58 -13.61 -16.01
CA GLU A 133 -30.07 -13.58 -17.38
C GLU A 133 -30.31 -14.91 -18.13
N LEU A 134 -30.23 -16.04 -17.42
CA LEU A 134 -30.50 -17.37 -17.99
C LEU A 134 -31.99 -17.57 -18.34
N ARG A 135 -32.92 -17.02 -17.54
CA ARG A 135 -34.36 -17.08 -17.85
C ARG A 135 -34.77 -16.24 -19.06
N LYS A 136 -34.04 -15.15 -19.34
CA LYS A 136 -34.34 -14.28 -20.49
C LYS A 136 -33.99 -14.94 -21.84
N ARG A 137 -32.91 -15.72 -21.89
CA ARG A 137 -32.52 -16.48 -23.11
C ARG A 137 -33.42 -17.66 -23.44
N ALA A 138 -34.22 -18.16 -22.49
CA ALA A 138 -35.12 -19.27 -22.74
C ALA A 138 -36.43 -18.86 -23.45
N VAL A 139 -36.75 -17.56 -23.51
CA VAL A 139 -38.00 -17.06 -24.11
C VAL A 139 -37.86 -16.80 -25.62
N ASP A 140 -36.66 -16.49 -26.13
CA ASP A 140 -36.45 -16.17 -27.56
C ASP A 140 -36.19 -17.42 -28.46
N VAL A 141 -36.26 -18.65 -27.92
CA VAL A 141 -35.91 -19.87 -28.69
C VAL A 141 -37.14 -20.61 -29.25
N GLU A 142 -38.37 -20.17 -28.98
CA GLU A 142 -39.57 -20.89 -29.45
C GLU A 142 -40.25 -20.32 -30.71
N GLU A 143 -39.74 -19.24 -31.33
CA GLU A 143 -40.46 -18.59 -32.44
C GLU A 143 -39.86 -18.71 -33.85
N GLU A 144 -38.77 -19.45 -34.07
CA GLU A 144 -38.30 -19.71 -35.44
C GLU A 144 -38.08 -21.19 -35.74
N GLY A 145 -38.88 -21.70 -36.67
CA GLY A 145 -38.37 -22.65 -37.66
C GLY A 145 -38.92 -24.07 -37.60
N ALA A 146 -40.22 -24.22 -37.81
CA ALA A 146 -40.71 -25.41 -38.49
C ALA A 146 -40.11 -25.48 -39.91
N SER A 147 -39.26 -26.48 -40.21
CA SER A 147 -39.37 -27.36 -41.39
C SER A 147 -38.04 -28.03 -41.82
N SER A 148 -38.17 -29.32 -42.14
CA SER A 148 -37.37 -30.13 -43.09
C SER A 148 -36.00 -30.65 -42.60
N SER A 149 -35.90 -31.90 -42.11
CA SER A 149 -35.73 -33.15 -42.90
C SER A 149 -34.36 -33.31 -43.56
N SER A 150 -33.55 -34.28 -43.11
CA SER A 150 -33.05 -35.41 -43.94
C SER A 150 -31.80 -36.10 -43.36
N ALA A 151 -31.95 -37.41 -43.10
CA ALA A 151 -31.01 -38.52 -43.28
C ALA A 151 -29.60 -38.55 -42.63
N ALA A 152 -29.40 -39.58 -41.78
CA ALA A 152 -28.11 -40.14 -41.37
C ALA A 152 -27.41 -40.90 -42.52
N PRO A 153 -26.14 -41.36 -42.37
CA PRO A 153 -25.95 -42.69 -41.77
C PRO A 153 -24.69 -42.90 -40.90
N ARG A 154 -24.79 -43.96 -40.09
CA ARG A 154 -23.80 -44.57 -39.19
C ARG A 154 -22.58 -45.13 -39.94
N THR A 155 -21.40 -45.05 -39.35
CA THR A 155 -20.33 -46.04 -39.57
C THR A 155 -19.60 -46.41 -38.28
N HIS A 156 -19.47 -47.72 -38.09
CA HIS A 156 -18.70 -48.41 -37.06
C HIS A 156 -17.20 -48.12 -37.20
N PHE A 157 -16.49 -47.96 -36.08
CA PHE A 157 -15.05 -48.23 -36.02
C PHE A 157 -14.72 -49.26 -34.93
N LYS A 158 -14.02 -50.31 -35.37
CA LYS A 158 -13.60 -51.50 -34.62
C LYS A 158 -12.43 -51.20 -33.70
N ALA A 159 -12.45 -51.87 -32.54
CA ALA A 159 -11.28 -52.07 -31.69
C ALA A 159 -10.22 -52.93 -32.41
N ALA A 160 -8.95 -52.54 -32.29
CA ALA A 160 -7.79 -53.36 -32.63
C ALA A 160 -6.95 -53.59 -31.37
N LYS A 161 -6.61 -54.86 -31.17
CA LYS A 161 -5.89 -55.48 -30.06
C LYS A 161 -4.59 -56.03 -30.64
N THR A 162 -3.42 -55.64 -30.14
CA THR A 162 -2.09 -56.25 -30.42
C THR A 162 -1.03 -55.44 -29.68
N GLU A 163 0.05 -55.95 -29.09
CA GLU A 163 0.42 -57.24 -28.52
C GLU A 163 1.66 -56.95 -27.65
N THR A 164 1.86 -57.81 -26.67
CA THR A 164 3.02 -57.90 -25.81
C THR A 164 4.28 -58.21 -26.62
N ARG A 165 5.43 -57.61 -26.28
CA ARG A 165 6.73 -58.23 -26.57
C ARG A 165 7.77 -57.87 -25.52
N THR A 166 8.11 -58.88 -24.74
CA THR A 166 9.26 -58.98 -23.84
C THR A 166 10.55 -59.10 -24.64
N ALA A 167 11.60 -58.44 -24.16
CA ALA A 167 12.98 -58.92 -24.18
C ALA A 167 13.69 -58.27 -22.99
#